data_AF-A0A4Y7PUW4-F1
#
_entry.id   AF-A0A4Y7PUW4-F1
#
_cell.length_a   1.000
_cell.length_b   1.000
_cell.length_c   1.000
_cell.angle_alpha   90.00
_cell.angle_beta   90.00
_cell.angle_gamma   90.00
#
_symmetry.space_group_name_H-M   'P 1'
#
loop_
_entity.id
_entity.type
_entity.pdbx_description
1 polymer ?
#
loop_
_entity_poly.entity_id
_entity_poly.type
_entity_poly.pdbx_seq_one_letter_code
_entity_poly.pdbx_strand_id
1 'polypeptide(L)' 'STQLVRRKCTDDGCNCVAKNPGLFCGDGHFGCKKGNVYQCNEDGFTSCDFGRRKSCVACGRLEC' A
#
# COMPACT_ATOMS: atom_id res chain seq x y z
N SER A 1 -14.70 6.04 3.92
CA SER A 1 -13.46 5.28 4.11
C SER A 1 -13.28 4.36 2.91
N THR A 2 -12.37 4.69 1.98
CA THR A 2 -12.28 4.04 0.67
C THR A 2 -11.35 2.83 0.75
N GLN A 3 -11.85 1.70 1.27
CA GLN A 3 -11.17 0.41 1.22
C GLN A 3 -11.27 -0.14 -0.20
N LEU A 4 -10.13 -0.34 -0.87
CA LEU A 4 -10.12 -1.04 -2.15
C LEU A 4 -10.54 -2.49 -1.90
N VAL A 5 -11.43 -3.02 -2.75
CA VAL A 5 -12.02 -4.36 -2.54
C VAL A 5 -10.91 -5.41 -2.46
N ARG A 6 -10.78 -6.04 -1.28
CA ARG A 6 -9.73 -7.00 -0.88
C ARG A 6 -9.54 -8.18 -1.85
N ARG A 7 -10.50 -8.46 -2.73
CA ARG A 7 -10.43 -9.54 -3.74
C ARG A 7 -9.32 -9.38 -4.80
N LYS A 8 -8.70 -8.20 -4.92
CA LYS A 8 -7.58 -7.97 -5.85
C LYS A 8 -6.21 -7.84 -5.18
N CYS A 9 -6.13 -8.04 -3.88
CA CYS A 9 -4.91 -7.74 -3.17
C CYS A 9 -4.01 -8.97 -3.02
N THR A 10 -2.71 -8.76 -3.22
CA THR A 10 -1.70 -9.83 -3.20
C THR A 10 -0.83 -9.65 -1.97
N ASP A 11 -0.57 -10.76 -1.27
CA ASP A 11 0.46 -10.77 -0.23
C ASP A 11 1.82 -10.78 -0.92
N ASP A 12 2.60 -9.72 -0.73
CA ASP A 12 3.88 -9.50 -1.41
C ASP A 12 5.03 -9.30 -0.40
N GLY A 13 4.78 -9.59 0.89
CA GLY A 13 5.73 -9.40 1.98
C GLY A 13 5.95 -7.95 2.42
N CYS A 14 5.19 -6.98 1.88
CA CYS A 14 5.20 -5.60 2.35
C CYS A 14 4.64 -5.51 3.77
N ASN A 15 5.45 -5.03 4.71
CA ASN A 15 5.06 -4.81 6.08
C ASN A 15 4.79 -3.32 6.31
N CYS A 16 3.60 -3.00 6.79
CA CYS A 16 3.20 -1.63 7.07
C CYS A 16 3.46 -1.20 8.52
N VAL A 17 4.42 -1.84 9.19
CA VAL A 17 4.85 -1.50 10.55
C VAL A 17 5.01 0.01 10.72
N ALA A 18 4.40 0.54 11.79
CA ALA A 18 4.37 1.96 12.12
C ALA A 18 3.63 2.88 11.12
N LYS A 19 2.87 2.34 10.15
CA LYS A 19 1.91 3.12 9.35
C LYS A 19 0.51 2.97 9.93
N ASN A 20 -0.27 4.05 9.82
CA ASN A 20 -1.69 4.00 10.19
C ASN A 20 -2.46 3.07 9.24
N PRO A 21 -3.52 2.40 9.73
CA PRO A 21 -4.42 1.65 8.88
C PRO A 21 -4.97 2.52 7.75
N GLY A 22 -5.06 1.97 6.55
CA GLY A 22 -5.51 2.69 5.36
C GLY A 22 -4.61 2.53 4.16
N LEU A 23 -4.90 3.31 3.12
CA LEU A 23 -4.14 3.26 1.86
C LEU A 23 -2.84 4.05 1.97
N PHE A 24 -1.78 3.54 1.34
CA PHE A 24 -0.51 4.24 1.21
C PHE A 24 0.20 3.85 -0.10
N CYS A 25 1.12 4.69 -0.56
CA CYS A 25 2.04 4.32 -1.64
C CYS A 25 3.28 3.65 -1.06
N GLY A 26 3.69 2.53 -1.67
CA GLY A 26 4.95 1.89 -1.34
C GLY A 26 6.12 2.81 -1.66
N ASP A 27 7.08 2.84 -0.74
CA ASP A 27 8.23 3.72 -0.76
C ASP A 27 9.56 2.99 -1.05
N GLY A 28 9.54 1.65 -1.14
CA GLY A 28 10.73 0.82 -1.33
C GLY A 28 11.23 0.17 -0.04
N HIS A 29 10.66 0.52 1.12
CA HIS A 29 11.08 0.00 2.42
C HIS A 29 10.17 -1.12 2.93
N PHE A 30 10.66 -1.92 3.88
CA PHE A 30 9.92 -3.02 4.51
C PHE A 30 9.23 -3.99 3.53
N GLY A 31 9.84 -4.23 2.35
CA GLY A 31 9.28 -5.11 1.32
C GLY A 31 8.23 -4.45 0.41
N CYS A 32 7.92 -3.17 0.60
CA CYS A 32 6.92 -2.46 -0.19
C CYS A 32 7.52 -1.90 -1.49
N LYS A 33 6.98 -2.29 -2.65
CA LYS A 33 7.46 -1.84 -3.97
C LYS A 33 7.14 -0.37 -4.21
N LYS A 34 8.16 0.39 -4.62
CA LYS A 34 8.01 1.81 -4.95
C LYS A 34 7.01 2.01 -6.10
N GLY A 35 5.98 2.83 -5.86
CA GLY A 35 4.96 3.14 -6.85
C GLY A 35 3.75 2.19 -6.85
N ASN A 36 3.73 1.17 -5.99
CA ASN A 36 2.55 0.35 -5.73
C ASN A 36 1.65 1.01 -4.68
N VAL A 37 0.36 0.70 -4.73
CA VAL A 37 -0.61 1.07 -3.69
C VAL A 37 -0.81 -0.11 -2.77
N TYR A 38 -0.71 0.15 -1.47
CA TYR A 38 -0.95 -0.82 -0.42
C TYR A 38 -2.09 -0.37 0.47
N GLN A 39 -2.77 -1.32 1.10
CA GLN A 39 -3.63 -1.05 2.26
C GLN A 39 -3.03 -1.70 3.49
N CYS A 40 -2.71 -0.91 4.49
CA CYS A 40 -2.36 -1.40 5.81
C CYS A 40 -3.64 -1.83 6.54
N ASN A 41 -3.65 -3.06 7.05
CA ASN A 41 -4.74 -3.57 7.86
C ASN A 41 -4.69 -2.99 9.28
N GLU A 42 -5.74 -3.20 10.05
CA GLU A 42 -5.87 -2.66 11.42
C GLU A 42 -4.86 -3.25 12.41
N ASP A 43 -4.29 -4.42 12.10
CA ASP A 43 -3.20 -4.99 12.91
C ASP A 43 -1.89 -4.21 12.79
N GLY A 44 -1.75 -3.33 11.79
CA GLY A 44 -0.58 -2.46 11.63
C GLY A 44 0.69 -3.17 11.16
N PHE A 45 0.63 -4.45 10.81
CA PHE A 45 1.78 -5.21 10.29
C PHE A 45 1.52 -5.72 8.87
N THR A 46 0.32 -6.25 8.64
CA THR A 46 -0.03 -6.83 7.35
C THR A 46 -0.53 -5.77 6.40
N SER A 47 -0.04 -5.80 5.17
CA SER A 47 -0.50 -4.94 4.10
C SER A 47 -0.98 -5.75 2.91
N CYS A 48 -1.84 -5.15 2.10
CA CYS A 48 -2.30 -5.77 0.86
C CYS A 48 -1.89 -4.94 -0.34
N ASP A 49 -1.16 -5.54 -1.28
CA ASP A 49 -0.71 -4.89 -2.51
C ASP A 49 -1.83 -4.85 -3.56
N PHE A 50 -2.18 -3.65 -4.02
CA PHE A 50 -3.12 -3.39 -5.12
C PHE A 50 -2.41 -3.12 -6.45
N GLY A 51 -1.08 -3.19 -6.48
CA GLY A 51 -0.25 -3.02 -7.66
C GLY A 51 0.10 -1.56 -7.95
N ARG A 52 0.82 -1.37 -9.07
CA ARG A 52 1.38 -0.09 -9.47
C ARG A 52 0.29 0.93 -9.84
N ARG A 53 0.35 2.14 -9.28
CA ARG A 53 -0.55 3.25 -9.62
C ARG A 53 0.23 4.45 -10.14
N LYS A 54 -0.26 5.10 -11.21
CA LYS A 54 0.40 6.25 -11.84
C LYS A 54 0.69 7.39 -10.84
N SER A 55 -0.24 7.69 -9.93
CA SER A 55 -0.07 8.73 -8.91
C SER A 55 1.06 8.39 -7.92
N CYS A 56 1.13 7.14 -7.44
CA CYS A 56 2.23 6.69 -6.58
C CYS A 56 3.59 6.71 -7.31
N VAL A 57 3.62 6.45 -8.61
CA VAL A 57 4.86 6.51 -9.41
C VAL A 57 5.30 7.95 -9.65
N ALA A 58 4.35 8.84 -9.98
CA ALA A 58 4.65 10.22 -10.36
C ALA A 58 4.91 11.13 -9.15
N CYS A 59 4.10 10.99 -8.09
CA CYS A 59 4.11 11.92 -6.94
C CYS A 59 4.50 11.25 -5.62
N GLY A 60 4.58 9.91 -5.57
CA GLY A 60 4.79 9.18 -4.31
C GLY A 60 3.59 9.23 -3.36
N ARG A 61 2.41 9.63 -3.86
CA ARG A 61 1.18 9.86 -3.08
C ARG A 61 0.00 9.20 -3.76
N LEU A 62 -1.03 8.87 -2.97
CA LEU A 62 -2.24 8.24 -3.52
C LEU A 62 -2.91 9.15 -4.55
N GLU A 63 -2.89 10.46 -4.31
CA GLU A 63 -3.36 11.49 -5.22
C GLU A 63 -2.23 12.50 -5.44
N CYS A 64 -2.02 12.83 -6.72
CA CYS A 64 -1.40 14.08 -7.14
C CYS A 64 -2.55 15.10 -7.24
#